data_AF-A0A2G8K6G7-F1
#
_entry.id   AF-A0A2G8K6G7-F1
#
_cell.length_a   1.000
_cell.length_b   1.000
_cell.length_c   1.000
_cell.angle_alpha   90.00
_cell.angle_beta   90.00
_cell.angle_gamma   90.00
#
_symmetry.space_group_name_H-M   'P 1'
#
loop_
_entity.id
_entity.type
_entity.pdbx_description
1 polymer ?
#
loop_
_entity_poly.entity_id
_entity_poly.type
_entity_poly.pdbx_seq_one_letter_code
_entity_poly.pdbx_strand_id
1 'polypeptide(L)'
;MKLPETLINIMVRHTSEALRQKSVRILPVYMDKFDWKGRYRLVTVLLKSAEHSGVKGFLIGRIKDYVHLTLQQNVNNEWFVGSHLRQILPSIFHLPNGSQTDLLEESDKIIAALNFLRYLLLRDSKKSDLTGVWSMLELIDKGYLSELITGLELSKMHYKQREEELVDEKKRARRAKDADNVSVSVGGQEISKMPFEQQMQRLEVMLKDLLIK
;
A
#
# COMPACT_ATOMS: atom_id res chain seq x y z
N MET A 1 -11.35 -5.92 20.14
CA MET A 1 -10.42 -5.12 20.97
C MET A 1 -10.80 -3.66 20.69
N LYS A 2 -11.74 -3.09 21.46
CA LYS A 2 -12.66 -2.06 20.93
C LYS A 2 -12.03 -0.69 20.62
N LEU A 3 -11.04 -0.23 21.39
CA LEU A 3 -10.53 1.14 21.26
C LEU A 3 -9.72 1.38 19.95
N PRO A 4 -8.72 0.55 19.59
CA PRO A 4 -8.02 0.68 18.32
C PRO A 4 -8.93 0.62 17.09
N GLU A 5 -9.90 -0.30 17.10
CA GLU A 5 -10.92 -0.43 16.05
C GLU A 5 -11.76 0.85 15.94
N THR A 6 -12.15 1.44 17.08
CA THR A 6 -12.87 2.72 17.11
C THR A 6 -12.03 3.86 16.53
N LEU A 7 -10.75 3.95 16.88
CA LEU A 7 -9.86 4.97 16.33
C LEU A 7 -9.70 4.81 14.81
N ILE A 8 -9.54 3.59 14.32
CA ILE A 8 -9.47 3.30 12.88
C ILE A 8 -10.77 3.68 12.17
N ASN A 9 -11.92 3.35 12.76
CA ASN A 9 -13.22 3.74 12.22
C ASN A 9 -13.35 5.27 12.13
N ILE A 10 -12.90 6.01 13.14
CA ILE A 10 -12.88 7.47 13.11
C ILE A 10 -11.91 7.95 12.02
N MET A 11 -10.69 7.42 11.95
CA MET A 11 -9.67 7.79 10.96
C MET A 11 -10.18 7.70 9.52
N VAL A 12 -10.96 6.67 9.22
CA VAL A 12 -11.41 6.38 7.84
C VAL A 12 -12.75 7.03 7.53
N ARG A 13 -13.73 6.95 8.44
CA ARG A 13 -15.14 7.16 8.10
C ARG A 13 -15.75 8.43 8.70
N HIS A 14 -15.09 9.07 9.67
CA HIS A 14 -15.67 10.23 10.34
C HIS A 14 -15.70 11.46 9.42
N THR A 15 -16.79 12.23 9.42
CA THR A 15 -16.98 13.39 8.54
C THR A 15 -16.04 14.55 8.86
N SER A 16 -15.82 14.83 10.16
CA SER A 16 -14.85 15.84 10.62
C SER A 16 -13.40 15.44 10.34
N GLU A 17 -12.73 16.21 9.46
CA GLU A 17 -11.31 16.03 9.15
C GLU A 17 -10.41 16.18 10.39
N ALA A 18 -10.71 17.15 11.25
CA ALA A 18 -9.96 17.36 12.48
C ALA A 18 -9.98 16.10 13.38
N LEU A 19 -11.12 15.41 13.48
CA LEU A 19 -11.23 14.17 14.24
C LEU A 19 -10.54 12.99 13.56
N ARG A 20 -10.57 12.91 12.22
CA ARG A 20 -9.78 11.92 11.47
C ARG A 20 -8.28 12.11 11.76
N GLN A 21 -7.77 13.33 11.57
CA GLN A 21 -6.36 13.65 11.81
C GLN A 21 -5.95 13.42 13.26
N LYS A 22 -6.79 13.78 14.23
CA LYS A 22 -6.54 13.54 15.65
C LYS A 22 -6.44 12.04 15.96
N SER A 23 -7.30 11.23 15.35
CA SER A 23 -7.27 9.77 15.54
C SER A 23 -6.01 9.14 14.95
N VAL A 24 -5.54 9.61 13.78
CA VAL A 24 -4.26 9.21 13.18
C VAL A 24 -3.10 9.47 14.15
N ARG A 25 -3.13 10.59 14.89
CA ARG A 25 -2.08 10.95 15.86
C ARG A 25 -2.16 10.15 17.16
N ILE A 26 -3.38 9.82 17.62
CA ILE A 26 -3.59 9.12 18.90
C ILE A 26 -3.23 7.64 18.79
N LEU A 27 -3.55 6.98 17.67
CA LEU A 27 -3.35 5.54 17.52
C LEU A 27 -1.90 5.08 17.77
N PRO A 28 -0.85 5.69 17.17
CA PRO A 28 0.54 5.32 17.48
C PRO A 28 0.88 5.51 18.96
N VAL A 29 0.45 6.62 19.58
CA VAL A 29 0.70 6.91 21.00
C VAL A 29 0.08 5.84 21.89
N TYR A 30 -1.13 5.39 21.55
CA TYR A 30 -1.80 4.28 22.24
C TYR A 30 -1.05 2.96 22.04
N MET A 31 -0.64 2.63 20.82
CA MET A 31 0.15 1.42 20.52
C MET A 31 1.46 1.41 21.31
N ASP A 32 2.12 2.56 21.45
CA ASP A 32 3.40 2.69 22.13
C ASP A 32 3.28 2.54 23.67
N LYS A 33 2.07 2.51 24.23
CA LYS A 33 1.86 2.16 25.66
C LYS A 33 2.05 0.68 25.96
N PHE A 34 1.99 -0.19 24.95
CA PHE A 34 2.21 -1.62 25.13
C PHE A 34 3.70 -1.95 25.13
N ASP A 35 4.05 -3.05 25.77
CA ASP A 35 5.36 -3.70 25.61
C ASP A 35 5.53 -4.25 24.19
N TRP A 36 6.72 -4.75 23.84
CA TRP A 36 7.00 -5.23 22.48
C TRP A 36 6.09 -6.36 22.03
N LYS A 37 5.77 -7.30 22.94
CA LYS A 37 4.83 -8.39 22.69
C LYS A 37 3.41 -7.89 22.44
N GLY A 38 2.96 -6.93 23.24
CA GLY A 38 1.65 -6.30 23.09
C GLY A 38 1.56 -5.50 21.79
N ARG A 39 2.58 -4.73 21.43
CA ARG A 39 2.69 -4.02 20.14
C ARG A 39 2.62 -4.97 18.96
N TYR A 40 3.35 -6.08 19.03
CA TYR A 40 3.33 -7.13 18.00
C TYR A 40 1.92 -7.71 17.83
N ARG A 41 1.30 -8.20 18.92
CA ARG A 41 -0.05 -8.76 18.87
C ARG A 41 -1.06 -7.76 18.33
N LEU A 42 -0.99 -6.51 18.81
CA LEU A 42 -1.86 -5.43 18.41
C LEU A 42 -1.75 -5.16 16.91
N VAL A 43 -0.54 -4.95 16.40
CA VAL A 43 -0.34 -4.63 14.98
C VAL A 43 -0.70 -5.82 14.07
N THR A 44 -0.41 -7.06 14.48
CA THR A 44 -0.80 -8.25 13.71
C THR A 44 -2.31 -8.40 13.61
N VAL A 45 -3.04 -8.19 14.70
CA VAL A 45 -4.51 -8.25 14.70
C VAL A 45 -5.08 -7.14 13.82
N LEU A 46 -4.63 -5.90 14.01
CA LEU A 46 -5.12 -4.76 13.25
C LEU A 46 -4.82 -4.88 11.75
N LEU A 47 -3.64 -5.38 11.38
CA LEU A 47 -3.26 -5.54 9.99
C LEU A 47 -4.15 -6.58 9.29
N LYS A 48 -4.54 -7.65 9.99
CA LYS A 48 -5.43 -8.69 9.46
C LYS A 48 -6.89 -8.24 9.36
N SER A 49 -7.35 -7.38 10.28
CA SER A 49 -8.74 -6.92 10.29
C SER A 49 -8.99 -5.62 9.51
N ALA A 50 -7.94 -4.88 9.15
CA ALA A 50 -8.09 -3.63 8.42
C ALA A 50 -8.46 -3.89 6.95
N GLU A 51 -9.55 -3.28 6.50
CA GLU A 51 -9.96 -3.33 5.10
C GLU A 51 -9.27 -2.22 4.28
N HIS A 52 -9.25 -0.99 4.82
CA HIS A 52 -8.74 0.19 4.12
C HIS A 52 -7.22 0.13 3.89
N SER A 53 -6.79 0.27 2.64
CA SER A 53 -5.38 0.20 2.22
C SER A 53 -4.49 1.22 2.93
N GLY A 54 -4.95 2.47 3.08
CA GLY A 54 -4.26 3.50 3.87
C GLY A 54 -4.02 3.12 5.35
N VAL A 55 -4.93 2.36 5.97
CA VAL A 55 -4.74 1.87 7.35
C VAL A 55 -3.71 0.74 7.36
N LYS A 56 -3.77 -0.20 6.42
CA LYS A 56 -2.75 -1.24 6.26
C LYS A 56 -1.36 -0.61 6.03
N GLY A 57 -1.27 0.41 5.16
CA GLY A 57 -0.04 1.16 4.89
C GLY A 57 0.52 1.86 6.13
N PHE A 58 -0.34 2.52 6.92
CA PHE A 58 0.03 3.10 8.21
C PHE A 58 0.60 2.03 9.18
N LEU A 59 -0.06 0.88 9.31
CA LEU A 59 0.37 -0.21 10.19
C LEU A 59 1.70 -0.82 9.73
N ILE A 60 1.91 -1.00 8.42
CA ILE A 60 3.20 -1.42 7.84
C ILE A 60 4.30 -0.41 8.21
N GLY A 61 4.01 0.89 8.13
CA GLY A 61 4.90 1.95 8.61
C GLY A 61 5.29 1.78 10.09
N ARG A 62 4.33 1.46 10.95
CA ARG A 62 4.60 1.17 12.37
C ARG A 62 5.47 -0.07 12.57
N ILE A 63 5.23 -1.13 11.80
CA ILE A 63 6.07 -2.34 11.83
C ILE A 63 7.51 -1.97 11.46
N LYS A 64 7.71 -1.19 10.38
CA LYS A 64 9.03 -0.69 9.99
C LYS A 64 9.72 0.07 11.13
N ASP A 65 9.00 0.97 11.81
CA ASP A 65 9.56 1.73 12.94
C ASP A 65 9.99 0.80 14.09
N TYR A 66 9.17 -0.21 14.43
CA TYR A 66 9.51 -1.17 15.47
C TYR A 66 10.70 -2.06 15.09
N VAL A 67 10.79 -2.51 13.83
CA VAL A 67 11.97 -3.20 13.30
C VAL A 67 13.20 -2.30 13.42
N HIS A 68 13.09 -1.03 13.04
CA HIS A 68 14.19 -0.07 13.12
C HIS A 68 14.74 0.08 14.55
N LEU A 69 13.85 0.30 15.51
CA LEU A 69 14.22 0.41 16.93
C LEU A 69 14.86 -0.88 17.45
N THR A 70 14.41 -2.03 16.97
CA THR A 70 14.96 -3.34 17.35
C THR A 70 16.38 -3.53 16.82
N LEU A 71 16.62 -3.15 15.56
CA LEU A 71 17.92 -3.27 14.91
C LEU A 71 18.95 -2.22 15.35
N GLN A 72 18.55 -1.19 16.09
CA GLN A 72 19.47 -0.19 16.67
C GLN A 72 20.23 -0.70 17.93
N GLN A 73 20.14 -2.01 18.24
CA GLN A 73 20.91 -2.76 19.26
C GLN A 73 20.69 -2.35 20.73
N ASN A 74 19.97 -1.26 21.03
CA ASN A 74 19.71 -0.79 22.39
C ASN A 74 18.37 -1.26 22.99
N VAL A 75 17.71 -2.23 22.36
CA VAL A 75 16.40 -2.72 22.81
C VAL A 75 16.39 -4.24 22.78
N ASN A 76 16.19 -4.87 23.94
CA ASN A 76 15.91 -6.31 24.02
C ASN A 76 14.50 -6.59 23.48
N ASN A 77 14.39 -6.80 22.16
CA ASN A 77 13.14 -7.03 21.46
C ASN A 77 13.30 -8.13 20.41
N GLU A 78 12.64 -9.27 20.63
CA GLU A 78 12.62 -10.39 19.67
C GLU A 78 11.38 -10.41 18.76
N TRP A 79 10.40 -9.54 19.01
CA TRP A 79 9.08 -9.62 18.37
C TRP A 79 9.06 -9.04 16.96
N PHE A 80 10.01 -8.19 16.61
CA PHE A 80 10.08 -7.52 15.30
C PHE A 80 11.34 -7.92 14.51
N VAL A 81 11.85 -9.13 14.76
CA VAL A 81 12.97 -9.75 14.04
C VAL A 81 12.75 -11.26 13.91
N GLY A 82 13.60 -11.94 13.15
CA GLY A 82 13.66 -13.40 13.06
C GLY A 82 12.31 -14.06 12.78
N SER A 83 12.00 -15.12 13.54
CA SER A 83 10.79 -15.92 13.36
C SER A 83 9.49 -15.11 13.51
N HIS A 84 9.42 -14.18 14.46
CA HIS A 84 8.23 -13.38 14.70
C HIS A 84 7.93 -12.44 13.53
N LEU A 85 8.96 -11.77 12.99
CA LEU A 85 8.76 -10.91 11.81
C LEU A 85 8.38 -11.75 10.60
N ARG A 86 9.05 -12.89 10.35
CA ARG A 86 8.72 -13.81 9.25
C ARG A 86 7.25 -14.24 9.26
N GLN A 87 6.63 -14.39 10.43
CA GLN A 87 5.21 -14.74 10.52
C GLN A 87 4.26 -13.62 10.07
N ILE A 88 4.68 -12.35 10.13
CA ILE A 88 3.85 -11.21 9.69
C ILE A 88 4.09 -10.88 8.22
N LEU A 89 5.29 -11.12 7.68
CA LEU A 89 5.64 -10.76 6.30
C LEU A 89 4.61 -11.24 5.25
N PRO A 90 4.04 -12.46 5.32
CA PRO A 90 2.98 -12.88 4.38
C PRO A 90 1.71 -12.03 4.42
N SER A 91 1.38 -11.39 5.56
CA SER A 91 0.24 -10.47 5.63
C SER A 91 0.54 -9.10 5.02
N ILE A 92 1.82 -8.74 4.90
CA ILE A 92 2.28 -7.48 4.31
C ILE A 92 2.44 -7.64 2.80
N PHE A 93 3.19 -8.66 2.38
CA PHE A 93 3.52 -8.96 0.99
C PHE A 93 2.48 -9.91 0.38
N HIS A 94 1.25 -9.42 0.27
CA HIS A 94 0.14 -10.17 -0.30
C HIS A 94 -0.76 -9.24 -1.12
N LEU A 95 -1.11 -9.71 -2.31
CA LEU A 95 -2.12 -9.11 -3.18
C LEU A 95 -3.40 -9.96 -3.09
N PRO A 96 -4.55 -9.39 -2.67
CA PRO A 96 -5.79 -10.15 -2.47
C PRO A 96 -6.20 -11.03 -3.65
N ASN A 97 -6.00 -10.54 -4.88
CA ASN A 97 -6.36 -11.23 -6.13
C ASN A 97 -5.13 -11.43 -7.04
N GLY A 98 -3.92 -11.53 -6.46
CA GLY A 98 -2.68 -11.60 -7.24
C GLY A 98 -2.57 -10.41 -8.22
N SER A 99 -2.13 -10.70 -9.43
CA SER A 99 -2.03 -9.76 -10.55
C SER A 99 -3.36 -9.09 -10.97
N GLN A 100 -4.52 -9.61 -10.56
CA GLN A 100 -5.83 -8.99 -10.83
C GLN A 100 -6.28 -8.01 -9.72
N THR A 101 -5.45 -7.77 -8.71
CA THR A 101 -5.75 -6.81 -7.65
C THR A 101 -5.89 -5.40 -8.22
N ASP A 102 -6.89 -4.64 -7.77
CA ASP A 102 -6.98 -3.20 -8.05
C ASP A 102 -5.80 -2.48 -7.35
N LEU A 103 -4.77 -2.20 -8.14
CA LEU A 103 -3.52 -1.61 -7.65
C LEU A 103 -3.69 -0.16 -7.20
N LEU A 104 -4.71 0.55 -7.67
CA LEU A 104 -5.01 1.90 -7.22
C LEU A 104 -5.67 1.87 -5.85
N GLU A 105 -6.67 1.02 -5.68
CA GLU A 105 -7.35 0.87 -4.39
C GLU A 105 -6.37 0.44 -3.30
N GLU A 106 -5.46 -0.48 -3.62
CA GLU A 106 -4.44 -0.99 -2.68
C GLU A 106 -3.13 -0.18 -2.67
N SER A 107 -3.06 0.95 -3.39
CA SER A 107 -1.81 1.70 -3.63
C SER A 107 -1.07 2.12 -2.36
N ASP A 108 -1.77 2.66 -1.36
CA ASP A 108 -1.17 3.07 -0.09
C ASP A 108 -0.46 1.91 0.63
N LYS A 109 -1.09 0.72 0.63
CA LYS A 109 -0.52 -0.49 1.21
C LYS A 109 0.68 -0.97 0.39
N ILE A 110 0.54 -1.02 -0.94
CA ILE A 110 1.60 -1.49 -1.85
C ILE A 110 2.85 -0.62 -1.70
N ILE A 111 2.69 0.71 -1.70
CA ILE A 111 3.79 1.66 -1.50
C ILE A 111 4.46 1.45 -0.14
N ALA A 112 3.68 1.28 0.93
CA ALA A 112 4.24 1.01 2.26
C ALA A 112 4.99 -0.32 2.31
N ALA A 113 4.46 -1.37 1.68
CA ALA A 113 5.09 -2.69 1.60
C ALA A 113 6.41 -2.64 0.82
N LEU A 114 6.44 -2.02 -0.37
CA LEU A 114 7.67 -1.89 -1.16
C LEU A 114 8.74 -1.08 -0.42
N ASN A 115 8.35 0.03 0.23
CA ASN A 115 9.26 0.81 1.05
C ASN A 115 9.80 0.01 2.24
N PHE A 116 8.97 -0.83 2.85
CA PHE A 116 9.38 -1.70 3.94
C PHE A 116 10.35 -2.79 3.48
N LEU A 117 10.06 -3.45 2.35
CA LEU A 117 10.97 -4.43 1.75
C LEU A 117 12.32 -3.80 1.43
N ARG A 118 12.33 -2.62 0.80
CA ARG A 118 13.55 -1.85 0.51
C ARG A 118 14.33 -1.59 1.79
N TYR A 119 13.66 -1.12 2.83
CA TYR A 119 14.30 -0.87 4.11
C TYR A 119 14.96 -2.14 4.68
N LEU A 120 14.26 -3.28 4.69
CA LEU A 120 14.78 -4.55 5.20
C LEU A 120 16.02 -5.00 4.43
N LEU A 121 15.97 -4.99 3.10
CA LEU A 121 17.07 -5.42 2.23
C LEU A 121 18.30 -4.50 2.34
N LEU A 122 18.11 -3.21 2.64
CA LEU A 122 19.21 -2.28 2.85
C LEU A 122 19.80 -2.33 4.26
N ARG A 123 18.97 -2.66 5.25
CA ARG A 123 19.37 -2.61 6.66
C ARG A 123 19.98 -3.92 7.16
N ASP A 124 19.53 -5.05 6.62
CA ASP A 124 20.00 -6.37 7.01
C ASP A 124 20.84 -7.00 5.88
N SER A 125 21.71 -7.96 6.23
CA SER A 125 22.57 -8.64 5.28
C SER A 125 22.20 -10.10 5.13
N LYS A 126 22.41 -10.67 3.94
CA LYS A 126 22.15 -12.09 3.69
C LYS A 126 22.93 -13.04 4.60
N LYS A 127 24.09 -12.61 5.11
CA LYS A 127 24.92 -13.40 6.03
C LYS A 127 24.32 -13.48 7.45
N SER A 128 23.74 -12.38 7.93
CA SER A 128 23.16 -12.30 9.28
C SER A 128 21.70 -12.71 9.32
N ASP A 129 20.92 -12.26 8.33
CA ASP A 129 19.46 -12.43 8.22
C ASP A 129 18.72 -12.26 9.54
N LEU A 130 19.06 -11.18 10.28
CA LEU A 130 18.46 -10.88 11.57
C LEU A 130 16.95 -10.67 11.48
N THR A 131 16.48 -10.03 10.40
CA THR A 131 15.05 -9.80 10.17
C THR A 131 14.35 -11.03 9.62
N GLY A 132 15.10 -12.01 9.09
CA GLY A 132 14.55 -13.16 8.39
C GLY A 132 14.03 -12.85 6.99
N VAL A 133 14.36 -11.67 6.44
CA VAL A 133 13.86 -11.23 5.11
C VAL A 133 14.53 -12.00 4.00
N TRP A 134 15.83 -12.30 4.14
CA TRP A 134 16.61 -12.99 3.10
C TRP A 134 16.16 -14.44 2.95
N SER A 135 15.81 -15.10 4.06
CA SER A 135 15.18 -16.43 4.04
C SER A 135 13.80 -16.45 3.37
N MET A 136 13.10 -15.31 3.34
CA MET A 136 11.74 -15.19 2.80
C MET A 136 11.72 -14.63 1.37
N LEU A 137 12.87 -14.21 0.84
CA LEU A 137 12.93 -13.40 -0.38
C LEU A 137 12.36 -14.13 -1.60
N GLU A 138 12.62 -15.43 -1.75
CA GLU A 138 12.07 -16.21 -2.87
C GLU A 138 10.53 -16.28 -2.82
N LEU A 139 9.97 -16.43 -1.63
CA LEU A 139 8.51 -16.48 -1.45
C LEU A 139 7.88 -15.10 -1.72
N ILE A 140 8.52 -14.03 -1.25
CA ILE A 140 8.08 -12.64 -1.50
C ILE A 140 8.17 -12.32 -3.00
N ASP A 141 9.24 -12.75 -3.66
CA ASP A 141 9.45 -12.50 -5.07
C ASP A 141 8.37 -13.18 -5.92
N LYS A 142 8.15 -14.49 -5.73
CA LYS A 142 7.16 -15.26 -6.49
C LYS A 142 5.72 -14.87 -6.12
N GLY A 143 5.43 -14.70 -4.84
CA GLY A 143 4.06 -14.50 -4.35
C GLY A 143 3.57 -13.05 -4.33
N TYR A 144 4.47 -12.07 -4.48
CA TYR A 144 4.12 -10.66 -4.40
C TYR A 144 4.75 -9.81 -5.50
N LEU A 145 6.08 -9.81 -5.66
CA LEU A 145 6.74 -8.93 -6.63
C LEU A 145 6.40 -9.30 -8.07
N SER A 146 6.45 -10.58 -8.41
CA SER A 146 6.10 -11.09 -9.75
C SER A 146 4.65 -10.78 -10.09
N GLU A 147 3.72 -11.06 -9.18
CA GLU A 147 2.30 -10.75 -9.34
C GLU A 147 2.05 -9.24 -9.48
N LEU A 148 2.79 -8.41 -8.74
CA LEU A 148 2.68 -6.96 -8.84
C LEU A 148 3.17 -6.44 -10.20
N ILE A 149 4.27 -6.99 -10.74
CA ILE A 149 4.77 -6.67 -12.09
C ILE A 149 3.68 -6.96 -13.11
N THR A 150 3.15 -8.18 -13.10
CA THR A 150 2.09 -8.60 -14.02
C THR A 150 0.84 -7.72 -13.87
N GLY A 151 0.42 -7.41 -12.65
CA GLY A 151 -0.72 -6.53 -12.41
C GLY A 151 -0.51 -5.09 -12.93
N LEU A 152 0.71 -4.55 -12.83
CA LEU A 152 1.06 -3.25 -13.40
C LEU A 152 0.99 -3.29 -14.94
N GLU A 153 1.47 -4.36 -15.57
CA GLU A 153 1.39 -4.55 -17.02
C GLU A 153 -0.07 -4.64 -17.50
N LEU A 154 -0.90 -5.44 -16.82
CA LEU A 154 -2.34 -5.55 -17.08
C LEU A 154 -3.03 -4.18 -16.96
N SER A 155 -2.76 -3.46 -15.85
CA SER A 155 -3.34 -2.13 -15.59
C SER A 155 -2.98 -1.13 -16.68
N LYS A 156 -1.73 -1.16 -17.16
CA LYS A 156 -1.28 -0.31 -18.28
C LYS A 156 -1.97 -0.65 -19.59
N MET A 157 -2.12 -1.94 -19.90
CA MET A 157 -2.80 -2.37 -21.13
C MET A 157 -4.26 -1.92 -21.13
N HIS A 158 -4.98 -2.13 -20.02
CA HIS A 158 -6.36 -1.66 -19.87
C HIS A 158 -6.48 -0.15 -19.98
N TYR A 159 -5.56 0.61 -19.38
CA TYR A 159 -5.55 2.06 -19.48
C TYR A 159 -5.35 2.53 -20.93
N LYS A 160 -4.35 1.98 -21.64
CA LYS A 160 -4.09 2.31 -23.05
C LYS A 160 -5.30 2.00 -23.94
N GLN A 161 -5.89 0.84 -23.76
CA GLN A 161 -7.09 0.46 -24.51
C GLN A 161 -8.25 1.44 -24.25
N ARG A 162 -8.47 1.85 -22.98
CA ARG A 162 -9.54 2.80 -22.66
C ARG A 162 -9.28 4.18 -23.24
N GLU A 163 -8.03 4.62 -23.30
CA GLU A 163 -7.63 5.88 -23.94
C GLU A 163 -7.95 5.85 -25.45
N GLU A 164 -7.59 4.77 -26.14
CA GLU A 164 -7.90 4.56 -27.56
C GLU A 164 -9.41 4.56 -27.82
N GLU A 165 -10.19 3.84 -26.99
CA GLU A 165 -11.65 3.82 -27.06
C GLU A 165 -12.25 5.22 -26.89
N LEU A 166 -11.78 6.02 -25.92
CA LEU A 166 -12.25 7.38 -25.69
C LEU A 166 -11.93 8.32 -26.86
N VAL A 167 -10.77 8.14 -27.49
CA VAL A 167 -10.40 8.87 -28.71
C VAL A 167 -11.34 8.52 -29.86
N ASP A 168 -11.66 7.25 -30.04
CA ASP A 168 -12.55 6.79 -31.10
C ASP A 168 -14.02 7.15 -30.84
N GLU A 169 -14.49 7.10 -29.59
CA GLU A 169 -15.79 7.63 -29.16
C GLU A 169 -15.90 9.12 -29.49
N LYS A 170 -14.87 9.92 -29.17
CA LYS A 170 -14.83 11.35 -29.51
C LYS A 170 -14.84 11.60 -31.01
N LYS A 171 -14.11 10.80 -31.80
CA LYS A 171 -14.12 10.89 -33.28
C LYS A 171 -15.51 10.55 -33.84
N ARG A 172 -16.15 9.49 -33.34
CA ARG A 172 -17.52 9.10 -33.73
C ARG A 172 -18.53 10.17 -33.35
N ALA A 173 -18.44 10.73 -32.15
CA ALA A 173 -19.32 11.81 -31.69
C ALA A 173 -19.14 13.11 -32.49
N ARG A 174 -17.91 13.45 -32.91
CA ARG A 174 -17.67 14.58 -33.83
C ARG A 174 -18.31 14.34 -35.19
N ARG A 175 -18.08 13.16 -35.79
CA ARG A 175 -18.71 12.77 -37.07
C ARG A 175 -20.24 12.77 -37.01
N ALA A 176 -20.82 12.41 -35.87
CA ALA A 176 -22.27 12.45 -35.64
C ALA A 176 -22.80 13.88 -35.43
N LYS A 177 -22.04 14.75 -34.75
CA LYS A 177 -22.37 16.19 -34.61
C LYS A 177 -22.21 16.97 -35.90
N ASP A 178 -21.28 16.59 -36.77
CA ASP A 178 -21.13 17.20 -38.10
C ASP A 178 -22.29 16.81 -39.05
N ALA A 179 -23.05 15.75 -38.73
CA ALA A 179 -24.25 15.33 -39.45
C ALA A 179 -25.55 15.96 -38.92
N ASP A 180 -25.56 16.49 -37.70
CA ASP A 180 -26.76 17.04 -37.04
C ASP A 180 -26.40 18.37 -36.36
N ASN A 181 -26.70 19.48 -37.05
CA ASN A 181 -26.23 20.81 -36.70
C ASN A 181 -27.12 21.44 -35.61
N VAL A 182 -26.99 21.08 -34.33
CA VAL A 182 -27.60 21.82 -33.19
C VAL A 182 -26.73 21.78 -31.91
N SER A 183 -26.51 22.95 -31.31
CA SER A 183 -25.74 23.24 -30.09
C SER A 183 -26.36 22.68 -28.78
N VAL A 184 -25.53 22.46 -27.75
CA VAL A 184 -25.67 22.96 -26.35
C VAL A 184 -24.50 22.42 -25.48
N SER A 185 -23.93 23.30 -24.63
CA SER A 185 -22.93 22.99 -23.59
C SER A 185 -23.58 22.72 -22.23
N VAL A 186 -22.93 21.90 -21.37
CA VAL A 186 -22.80 21.91 -19.88
C VAL A 186 -22.12 20.57 -19.52
N GLY A 187 -21.23 20.37 -18.55
CA GLY A 187 -20.67 21.15 -17.46
C GLY A 187 -19.56 20.32 -16.80
N GLY A 188 -18.58 21.00 -16.21
CA GLY A 188 -17.38 20.38 -15.66
C GLY A 188 -17.63 19.54 -14.40
N GLN A 189 -16.76 18.57 -14.19
CA GLN A 189 -16.45 18.01 -12.87
C GLN A 189 -14.97 17.69 -12.79
N GLU A 190 -14.32 18.25 -11.78
CA GLU A 190 -12.94 17.95 -11.39
C GLU A 190 -12.83 16.48 -10.96
N ILE A 191 -11.90 15.75 -11.58
CA ILE A 191 -11.44 14.45 -11.08
C ILE A 191 -10.22 14.72 -10.18
N SER A 192 -10.28 14.15 -8.98
CA SER A 192 -9.35 14.22 -7.84
C SER A 192 -7.83 14.28 -8.12
N LYS A 193 -7.09 14.68 -7.07
CA LYS A 193 -5.74 15.31 -6.98
C LYS A 193 -4.51 14.62 -7.58
N MET A 194 -4.61 13.54 -8.36
CA MET A 194 -3.49 13.00 -9.15
C MET A 194 -3.98 12.03 -10.24
N PRO A 195 -3.66 12.25 -11.54
CA PRO A 195 -4.05 11.36 -12.64
C PRO A 195 -3.61 9.89 -12.42
N PHE A 196 -4.41 8.94 -12.91
CA PHE A 196 -4.15 7.48 -12.88
C PHE A 196 -2.71 7.14 -13.27
N GLU A 197 -2.24 7.74 -14.36
CA GLU A 197 -0.90 7.55 -14.90
C GLU A 197 0.20 7.93 -13.89
N GLN A 198 0.03 9.05 -13.17
CA GLN A 198 0.99 9.48 -12.16
C GLN A 198 1.02 8.51 -10.97
N GLN A 199 -0.11 7.91 -10.58
CA GLN A 199 -0.16 6.92 -9.51
C GLN A 199 0.53 5.61 -9.91
N MET A 200 0.30 5.14 -11.14
CA MET A 200 1.00 3.98 -11.70
C MET A 200 2.51 4.22 -11.81
N GLN A 201 2.91 5.40 -12.29
CA GLN A 201 4.32 5.78 -12.40
C GLN A 201 5.02 5.73 -11.04
N ARG A 202 4.35 6.15 -9.95
CA ARG A 202 4.92 6.07 -8.60
C ARG A 202 5.15 4.63 -8.15
N LEU A 203 4.20 3.72 -8.41
CA LEU A 203 4.36 2.29 -8.10
C LEU A 203 5.53 1.68 -8.87
N GLU A 204 5.65 2.01 -10.16
CA GLU A 204 6.75 1.53 -10.99
C GLU A 204 8.12 2.01 -10.55
N VAL A 205 8.25 3.29 -10.20
CA VAL A 205 9.52 3.84 -9.71
C VAL A 205 9.95 3.11 -8.44
N MET A 206 9.04 2.92 -7.49
CA MET A 206 9.32 2.18 -6.25
C MET A 206 9.76 0.73 -6.50
N LEU A 207 9.15 0.07 -7.48
CA LEU A 207 9.51 -1.29 -7.86
C LEU A 207 10.87 -1.36 -8.58
N LYS A 208 11.14 -0.45 -9.52
CA LYS A 208 12.44 -0.36 -10.21
C LYS A 208 13.56 -0.10 -9.21
N ASP A 209 13.33 0.78 -8.25
CA ASP A 209 14.27 1.08 -7.17
C ASP A 209 14.65 -0.15 -6.34
N LEU A 210 13.77 -1.15 -6.24
CA LEU A 210 14.05 -2.44 -5.58
C LEU A 210 14.87 -3.38 -6.47
N LEU A 211 14.64 -3.39 -7.79
CA LEU A 211 15.26 -4.33 -8.73
C LEU A 211 16.67 -3.93 -9.20
N ILE A 212 17.12 -2.70 -8.93
CA ILE A 212 18.42 -2.18 -9.37
C ILE A 212 19.56 -2.48 -8.35
N LYS A 213 19.30 -3.26 -7.29
CA LYS A 213 20.28 -3.62 -6.26
C LYS A 213 20.37 -5.12 -6.07
#